data_AF-A0A5P9H853-F1
#
_entry.id   AF-A0A5P9H853-F1
#
_cell.length_a   1.000
_cell.length_b   1.000
_cell.length_c   1.000
_cell.angle_alpha   90.00
_cell.angle_beta   90.00
_cell.angle_gamma   90.00
#
_symmetry.space_group_name_H-M   'P 1'
#
loop_
_entity.id
_entity.type
_entity.pdbx_description
1 polymer ?
#
loop_
_entity_poly.entity_id
_entity_poly.type
_entity_poly.pdbx_seq_one_letter_code
_entity_poly.pdbx_strand_id
1 'polypeptide(L)'
;MKNDNEVGFICYFGDLSSEEVEVINDYWLVTDDGGVNGGFAYSVSRVSERHGLREGDIRVIIKKGSGFCAPGGVGLCGSCGDVVLLSSRMKYKEALKGKRGTCKNCLQEQREKFDEECEKKLVEYLESSLSVEGYEYSDLKYLDKVFLLAILTMNYDGDGPLKLGAGGFGWSGFKSIDAEALNSLVARKAVRRVEPMGDEAVTAYARLRGGSAEKKSLLSNAGLRGIPQPGFYINLPDGLYDISDFMQAVNGDVVEGCVTIDDIEDIRRLVNDVRVEKLYAVVGYLGMSYRLKINHNIKLDAVLRHIAVTYPLDKAYYTMIRMVKDVIEYMHVEYVNSFAAEHLFTRFLESYLSKVKTRGWELKIARSLPQEVTSSNLEAMVTAIFLEGALSWDELSATEVAERWVSKLHVAEAHG
;
A
#
# COMPACT_ATOMS: atom_id res chain seq x y z
N MET A 1 -56.57 42.25 -27.98
CA MET A 1 -55.24 42.84 -28.24
C MET A 1 -54.35 42.49 -27.07
N LYS A 2 -53.38 41.60 -27.28
CA LYS A 2 -52.35 41.28 -26.28
C LYS A 2 -51.42 42.48 -26.20
N ASN A 3 -51.25 43.03 -25.00
CA ASN A 3 -50.20 44.00 -24.74
C ASN A 3 -48.95 43.15 -24.40
N ASP A 4 -48.16 42.82 -25.40
CA ASP A 4 -47.00 41.91 -25.29
C ASP A 4 -45.75 42.57 -24.65
N ASN A 5 -45.92 43.61 -23.83
CA ASN A 5 -44.83 44.32 -23.14
C ASN A 5 -44.91 44.16 -21.62
N GLU A 6 -45.09 42.93 -21.12
CA GLU A 6 -44.68 42.67 -19.73
C GLU A 6 -43.15 42.59 -19.74
N VAL A 7 -42.46 43.59 -19.20
CA VAL A 7 -40.98 43.62 -19.20
C VAL A 7 -40.39 42.62 -18.18
N GLY A 8 -41.24 42.09 -17.30
CA GLY A 8 -40.96 41.05 -16.31
C GLY A 8 -41.86 41.18 -15.09
N PHE A 9 -41.77 40.21 -14.18
CA PHE A 9 -42.52 40.18 -12.92
C PHE A 9 -41.56 40.18 -11.74
N ILE A 10 -41.92 40.92 -10.69
CA ILE A 10 -41.23 40.94 -9.40
C ILE A 10 -41.97 39.98 -8.47
N CYS A 11 -41.26 39.01 -7.91
CA CYS A 11 -41.74 38.15 -6.85
C CYS A 11 -41.25 38.69 -5.51
N TYR A 12 -42.16 39.02 -4.61
CA TYR A 12 -41.84 39.45 -3.24
C TYR A 12 -41.75 38.24 -2.30
N PHE A 13 -40.85 38.31 -1.32
CA PHE A 13 -40.66 37.27 -0.32
C PHE A 13 -40.81 37.83 1.08
N GLY A 14 -41.58 37.12 1.92
CA GLY A 14 -41.79 37.46 3.32
C GLY A 14 -42.67 38.71 3.54
N ASP A 15 -42.75 39.13 4.80
CA ASP A 15 -43.47 40.34 5.19
C ASP A 15 -42.58 41.56 4.93
N LEU A 16 -42.99 42.38 3.96
CA LEU A 16 -42.28 43.60 3.55
C LEU A 16 -43.08 44.83 3.96
N SER A 17 -42.39 45.87 4.43
CA SER A 17 -43.02 47.17 4.62
C SER A 17 -43.38 47.81 3.27
N SER A 18 -44.34 48.75 3.27
CA SER A 18 -44.68 49.51 2.07
C SER A 18 -43.46 50.24 1.49
N GLU A 19 -42.58 50.75 2.34
CA GLU A 19 -41.32 51.40 1.94
C GLU A 19 -40.36 50.41 1.26
N GLU A 20 -40.23 49.18 1.78
CA GLU A 20 -39.38 48.15 1.17
C GLU A 20 -39.90 47.73 -0.23
N VAL A 21 -41.23 47.67 -0.41
CA VAL A 21 -41.86 47.36 -1.70
C VAL A 21 -41.56 48.45 -2.73
N GLU A 22 -41.64 49.72 -2.35
CA GLU A 22 -41.30 50.85 -3.24
C GLU A 22 -39.82 50.83 -3.66
N VAL A 23 -38.91 50.55 -2.71
CA VAL A 23 -37.47 50.37 -3.00
C VAL A 23 -37.25 49.21 -3.98
N ILE A 24 -37.92 48.08 -3.79
CA ILE A 24 -37.83 46.90 -4.68
C ILE A 24 -38.33 47.23 -6.09
N ASN A 25 -39.43 47.97 -6.20
CA ASN A 25 -40.01 48.37 -7.48
C ASN A 25 -39.09 49.30 -8.27
N ASP A 26 -38.58 50.34 -7.63
CA ASP A 26 -37.61 51.24 -8.25
C ASP A 26 -36.30 50.51 -8.61
N TYR A 27 -35.92 49.51 -7.82
CA TYR A 27 -34.77 48.68 -8.13
C TYR A 27 -35.00 47.76 -9.35
N TRP A 28 -36.17 47.17 -9.54
CA TRP A 28 -36.38 46.26 -10.67
C TRP A 28 -36.98 46.92 -11.91
N LEU A 29 -37.36 48.20 -11.86
CA LEU A 29 -37.97 48.90 -12.98
C LEU A 29 -37.05 48.92 -14.22
N VAL A 30 -37.51 48.28 -15.30
CA VAL A 30 -36.83 48.18 -16.60
C VAL A 30 -37.52 49.12 -17.60
N THR A 31 -36.75 49.73 -18.51
CA THR A 31 -37.27 50.65 -19.54
C THR A 31 -37.02 50.11 -20.95
N ASP A 32 -37.99 50.31 -21.84
CA ASP A 32 -37.99 49.80 -23.23
C ASP A 32 -36.93 50.43 -24.14
N ASP A 33 -36.36 51.57 -23.72
CA ASP A 33 -35.42 52.39 -24.49
C ASP A 33 -33.95 51.96 -24.34
N GLY A 34 -33.68 50.82 -23.69
CA GLY A 34 -32.31 50.33 -23.49
C GLY A 34 -31.43 51.32 -22.72
N GLY A 35 -32.03 52.07 -21.79
CA GLY A 35 -31.45 53.25 -21.15
C GLY A 35 -30.02 53.10 -20.60
N VAL A 36 -29.40 54.24 -20.32
CA VAL A 36 -27.98 54.48 -19.93
C VAL A 36 -27.44 53.51 -18.86
N ASN A 37 -28.31 52.89 -18.06
CA ASN A 37 -27.96 51.95 -16.99
C ASN A 37 -28.09 50.46 -17.37
N GLY A 38 -28.08 50.13 -18.66
CA GLY A 38 -28.20 48.76 -19.17
C GLY A 38 -29.62 48.19 -18.98
N GLY A 39 -30.62 49.00 -19.33
CA GLY A 39 -32.04 48.63 -19.35
C GLY A 39 -32.84 48.95 -18.08
N PHE A 40 -32.23 49.44 -17.00
CA PHE A 40 -32.95 49.80 -15.77
C PHE A 40 -33.23 51.31 -15.67
N ALA A 41 -34.41 51.70 -15.20
CA ALA A 41 -34.84 53.09 -15.08
C ALA A 41 -33.93 53.95 -14.18
N TYR A 42 -33.47 53.36 -13.07
CA TYR A 42 -32.67 54.05 -12.04
C TYR A 42 -31.36 53.31 -11.78
N SER A 43 -30.25 54.02 -11.52
CA SER A 43 -29.03 53.40 -10.97
C SER A 43 -29.24 53.03 -9.48
N VAL A 44 -28.41 52.15 -8.92
CA VAL A 44 -28.53 51.79 -7.48
C VAL A 44 -28.34 53.03 -6.60
N SER A 45 -27.40 53.92 -6.95
CA SER A 45 -27.16 55.19 -6.27
C SER A 45 -28.40 56.09 -6.30
N ARG A 46 -29.10 56.16 -7.43
CA ARG A 46 -30.33 56.96 -7.57
C ARG A 46 -31.50 56.39 -6.76
N VAL A 47 -31.61 55.06 -6.65
CA VAL A 47 -32.58 54.42 -5.74
C VAL A 47 -32.23 54.74 -4.28
N SER A 48 -30.92 54.73 -3.93
CA SER A 48 -30.41 55.10 -2.61
C SER A 48 -30.79 56.52 -2.21
N GLU A 49 -30.54 57.47 -3.10
CA GLU A 49 -30.83 58.89 -2.88
C GLU A 49 -32.33 59.14 -2.72
N ARG A 50 -33.17 58.49 -3.54
CA ARG A 50 -34.62 58.70 -3.52
C ARG A 50 -35.29 58.21 -2.24
N HIS A 51 -34.77 57.13 -1.66
CA HIS A 51 -35.33 56.49 -0.47
C HIS A 51 -34.53 56.80 0.81
N GLY A 52 -33.50 57.64 0.75
CA GLY A 52 -32.68 58.01 1.91
C GLY A 52 -31.90 56.85 2.54
N LEU A 53 -31.63 55.79 1.75
CA LEU A 53 -30.94 54.58 2.20
C LEU A 53 -29.46 54.60 1.78
N ARG A 54 -28.64 53.74 2.38
CA ARG A 54 -27.31 53.43 1.83
C ARG A 54 -27.42 52.31 0.80
N GLU A 55 -26.54 52.29 -0.20
CA GLU A 55 -26.57 51.26 -1.24
C GLU A 55 -26.46 49.83 -0.69
N GLY A 56 -25.74 49.66 0.43
CA GLY A 56 -25.64 48.39 1.15
C GLY A 56 -26.99 47.90 1.68
N ASP A 57 -27.82 48.82 2.19
CA ASP A 57 -29.14 48.52 2.75
C ASP A 57 -30.11 48.10 1.63
N ILE A 58 -30.03 48.72 0.44
CA ILE A 58 -30.77 48.28 -0.76
C ILE A 58 -30.41 46.84 -1.12
N ARG A 59 -29.12 46.48 -1.14
CA ARG A 59 -28.70 45.10 -1.47
C ARG A 59 -29.29 44.08 -0.50
N VAL A 60 -29.39 44.43 0.78
CA VAL A 60 -30.00 43.58 1.81
C VAL A 60 -31.50 43.42 1.55
N ILE A 61 -32.21 44.53 1.31
CA ILE A 61 -33.66 44.53 1.01
C ILE A 61 -33.94 43.68 -0.23
N ILE A 62 -33.22 43.89 -1.34
CA ILE A 62 -33.41 43.11 -2.57
C ILE A 62 -33.14 41.62 -2.34
N LYS A 63 -32.03 41.27 -1.70
CA LYS A 63 -31.61 39.87 -1.50
C LYS A 63 -32.58 39.11 -0.59
N LYS A 64 -33.16 39.77 0.40
CA LYS A 64 -34.09 39.17 1.36
C LYS A 64 -35.53 39.15 0.84
N GLY A 65 -35.94 40.22 0.16
CA GLY A 65 -37.34 40.53 -0.10
C GLY A 65 -37.80 40.35 -1.54
N SER A 66 -36.92 40.12 -2.53
CA SER A 66 -37.38 40.04 -3.92
C SER A 66 -36.57 39.13 -4.84
N GLY A 67 -37.22 38.70 -5.92
CA GLY A 67 -36.59 38.12 -7.10
C GLY A 67 -37.30 38.58 -8.37
N PHE A 68 -36.58 38.64 -9.48
CA PHE A 68 -37.13 39.09 -10.76
C PHE A 68 -37.14 37.97 -11.80
N CYS A 69 -38.21 37.88 -12.58
CA CYS A 69 -38.33 36.98 -13.72
C CYS A 69 -38.70 37.79 -14.96
N ALA A 70 -37.99 37.61 -16.06
CA ALA A 70 -38.32 38.27 -17.32
C ALA A 70 -39.00 37.30 -18.29
N PRO A 71 -39.77 37.81 -19.27
CA PRO A 71 -40.38 36.97 -20.30
C PRO A 71 -39.35 36.53 -21.33
N GLY A 72 -39.75 35.66 -22.26
CA GLY A 72 -38.90 35.24 -23.38
C GLY A 72 -37.78 34.25 -23.00
N GLY A 73 -37.92 33.56 -21.87
CA GLY A 73 -36.95 32.54 -21.41
C GLY A 73 -35.81 33.08 -20.53
N VAL A 74 -35.80 34.39 -20.24
CA VAL A 74 -34.82 35.05 -19.40
C VAL A 74 -35.17 34.81 -17.92
N GLY A 75 -34.37 33.96 -17.26
CA GLY A 75 -34.73 33.45 -15.93
C GLY A 75 -35.46 32.11 -15.99
N LEU A 76 -35.31 31.34 -17.08
CA LEU A 76 -35.58 29.90 -17.04
C LEU A 76 -34.29 29.13 -16.80
N CYS A 77 -34.41 28.00 -16.10
CA CYS A 77 -33.33 27.06 -15.91
C CYS A 77 -32.89 26.49 -17.26
N GLY A 78 -31.59 26.51 -17.53
CA GLY A 78 -31.03 25.92 -18.74
C GLY A 78 -31.26 24.40 -18.88
N SER A 79 -31.53 23.70 -17.77
CA SER A 79 -31.67 22.24 -17.73
C SER A 79 -33.13 21.77 -17.77
N CYS A 80 -33.99 22.22 -16.85
CA CYS A 80 -35.40 21.79 -16.77
C CYS A 80 -36.41 22.77 -17.35
N GLY A 81 -36.01 24.02 -17.64
CA GLY A 81 -36.93 25.07 -18.08
C GLY A 81 -37.75 25.73 -16.98
N ASP A 82 -37.57 25.36 -15.70
CA ASP A 82 -38.27 25.99 -14.57
C ASP A 82 -37.86 27.45 -14.35
N VAL A 83 -38.75 28.22 -13.71
CA VAL A 83 -38.49 29.62 -13.37
C VAL A 83 -37.37 29.75 -12.32
N VAL A 84 -36.33 30.51 -12.66
CA VAL A 84 -35.20 30.90 -11.82
C VAL A 84 -35.30 32.39 -11.52
N LEU A 85 -35.66 32.71 -10.28
CA LEU A 85 -35.76 34.09 -9.81
C LEU A 85 -34.37 34.73 -9.72
N LEU A 86 -34.21 35.85 -10.42
CA LEU A 86 -32.96 36.59 -10.48
C LEU A 86 -32.83 37.48 -9.25
N SER A 87 -31.80 37.22 -8.45
CA SER A 87 -31.59 37.92 -7.17
C SER A 87 -30.81 39.23 -7.30
N SER A 88 -30.42 39.64 -8.52
CA SER A 88 -29.72 40.90 -8.77
C SER A 88 -29.78 41.32 -10.25
N ARG A 89 -29.64 42.63 -10.50
CA ARG A 89 -29.54 43.18 -11.86
C ARG A 89 -28.37 42.61 -12.67
N MET A 90 -27.28 42.20 -12.00
CA MET A 90 -26.13 41.57 -12.65
C MET A 90 -26.50 40.21 -13.23
N LYS A 91 -27.19 39.36 -12.45
CA LYS A 91 -27.69 38.07 -12.93
C LYS A 91 -28.69 38.23 -14.08
N TYR A 92 -29.53 39.27 -14.03
CA TYR A 92 -30.42 39.61 -15.14
C TYR A 92 -29.65 39.95 -16.42
N LYS A 93 -28.64 40.82 -16.34
CA LYS A 93 -27.78 41.16 -17.49
C LYS A 93 -27.01 39.95 -18.03
N GLU A 94 -26.60 39.03 -17.17
CA GLU A 94 -25.96 37.77 -17.60
C GLU A 94 -26.95 36.83 -18.31
N ALA A 95 -28.18 36.72 -17.80
CA ALA A 95 -29.23 35.94 -18.42
C ALA A 95 -29.62 36.46 -19.81
N LEU A 96 -29.65 37.80 -19.99
CA LEU A 96 -29.85 38.44 -21.30
C LEU A 96 -28.74 38.10 -22.31
N LYS A 97 -27.51 37.85 -21.85
CA LYS A 97 -26.38 37.43 -22.69
C LYS A 97 -26.38 35.93 -23.00
N GLY A 98 -27.47 35.22 -22.73
CA GLY A 98 -27.63 33.79 -23.00
C GLY A 98 -27.03 32.86 -21.95
N LYS A 99 -26.45 33.38 -20.85
CA LYS A 99 -26.00 32.56 -19.72
C LYS A 99 -27.21 32.22 -18.84
N ARG A 100 -27.94 31.17 -19.20
CA ARG A 100 -29.05 30.67 -18.38
C ARG A 100 -28.51 30.09 -17.07
N GLY A 101 -29.15 30.40 -15.96
CA GLY A 101 -28.80 29.82 -14.66
C GLY A 101 -29.33 28.39 -14.52
N THR A 102 -28.84 27.67 -13.51
CA THR A 102 -29.39 26.37 -13.10
C THR A 102 -30.27 26.59 -11.87
N CYS A 103 -31.49 26.02 -11.84
CA CYS A 103 -32.36 26.13 -10.67
C CYS A 103 -31.79 25.31 -9.50
N LYS A 104 -32.30 25.55 -8.29
CA LYS A 104 -31.84 24.83 -7.10
C LYS A 104 -32.04 23.31 -7.23
N ASN A 105 -33.17 22.88 -7.81
CA ASN A 105 -33.48 21.46 -7.99
C ASN A 105 -32.50 20.80 -8.96
N CYS A 106 -32.27 21.37 -10.15
CA CYS A 106 -31.28 20.81 -11.07
C CYS A 106 -29.84 20.89 -10.54
N LEU A 107 -29.50 21.92 -9.75
CA LEU A 107 -28.20 21.94 -9.06
C LEU A 107 -28.10 20.84 -8.01
N GLN A 108 -29.20 20.51 -7.33
CA GLN A 108 -29.27 19.42 -6.38
C GLN A 108 -29.19 18.07 -7.11
N GLU A 109 -29.97 17.84 -8.16
CA GLU A 109 -29.89 16.62 -8.99
C GLU A 109 -28.50 16.42 -9.60
N GLN A 110 -27.84 17.50 -10.06
CA GLN A 110 -26.46 17.41 -10.56
C GLN A 110 -25.47 17.04 -9.46
N ARG A 111 -25.69 17.53 -8.23
CA ARG A 111 -24.86 17.13 -7.08
C ARG A 111 -25.12 15.67 -6.73
N GLU A 112 -26.38 15.26 -6.63
CA GLU A 112 -26.77 13.88 -6.34
C GLU A 112 -26.18 12.92 -7.36
N LYS A 113 -26.32 13.19 -8.66
CA LYS A 113 -25.69 12.36 -9.72
C LYS A 113 -24.17 12.30 -9.61
N PHE A 114 -23.52 13.42 -9.33
CA PHE A 114 -22.08 13.46 -9.18
C PHE A 114 -21.61 12.70 -7.92
N ASP A 115 -22.37 12.83 -6.84
CA ASP A 115 -22.09 12.14 -5.59
C ASP A 115 -22.33 10.62 -5.78
N GLU A 116 -23.39 10.19 -6.47
CA GLU A 116 -23.63 8.79 -6.90
C GLU A 116 -22.48 8.23 -7.76
N GLU A 117 -21.97 9.00 -8.73
CA GLU A 117 -20.79 8.62 -9.51
C GLU A 117 -19.54 8.46 -8.63
N CYS A 118 -19.35 9.35 -7.65
CA CYS A 118 -18.24 9.23 -6.69
C CYS A 118 -18.40 7.98 -5.81
N GLU A 119 -19.61 7.70 -5.33
CA GLU A 119 -19.90 6.51 -4.55
C GLU A 119 -19.58 5.24 -5.35
N LYS A 120 -20.04 5.18 -6.61
CA LYS A 120 -19.76 4.05 -7.50
C LYS A 120 -18.26 3.81 -7.65
N LYS A 121 -17.47 4.87 -7.92
CA LYS A 121 -16.00 4.75 -8.04
C LYS A 121 -15.33 4.28 -6.76
N LEU A 122 -15.81 4.74 -5.61
CA LEU A 122 -15.28 4.31 -4.31
C LEU A 122 -15.65 2.85 -4.03
N VAL A 123 -16.88 2.43 -4.33
CA VAL A 123 -17.33 1.04 -4.21
C VAL A 123 -16.51 0.13 -5.12
N GLU A 124 -16.30 0.50 -6.39
CA GLU A 124 -15.46 -0.26 -7.32
C GLU A 124 -14.02 -0.44 -6.78
N TYR A 125 -13.44 0.61 -6.20
CA TYR A 125 -12.14 0.51 -5.53
C TYR A 125 -12.18 -0.42 -4.31
N LEU A 126 -13.20 -0.31 -3.46
CA LEU A 126 -13.33 -1.14 -2.27
C LEU A 126 -13.56 -2.60 -2.65
N GLU A 127 -14.44 -2.90 -3.61
CA GLU A 127 -14.68 -4.25 -4.10
C GLU A 127 -13.42 -4.86 -4.69
N SER A 128 -12.70 -4.13 -5.55
CA SER A 128 -11.45 -4.64 -6.12
C SER A 128 -10.34 -4.83 -5.08
N SER A 129 -10.26 -3.97 -4.07
CA SER A 129 -9.23 -4.05 -3.02
C SER A 129 -9.56 -5.04 -1.90
N LEU A 130 -10.85 -5.29 -1.66
CA LEU A 130 -11.33 -6.16 -0.59
C LEU A 130 -11.77 -7.52 -1.08
N SER A 131 -11.94 -7.71 -2.40
CA SER A 131 -12.25 -9.01 -2.99
C SER A 131 -11.25 -10.04 -2.50
N VAL A 132 -11.70 -10.86 -1.57
CA VAL A 132 -10.97 -12.02 -1.07
C VAL A 132 -11.34 -13.17 -1.99
N GLU A 133 -10.40 -13.58 -2.84
CA GLU A 133 -10.50 -14.89 -3.43
C GLU A 133 -10.26 -15.92 -2.32
N GLY A 134 -11.25 -16.76 -2.06
CA GLY A 134 -11.11 -17.91 -1.16
C GLY A 134 -10.01 -18.85 -1.64
N TYR A 135 -9.43 -19.57 -0.70
CA TYR A 135 -8.46 -20.63 -0.95
C TYR A 135 -8.61 -21.73 0.09
N GLU A 136 -8.32 -22.95 -0.31
CA GLU A 136 -8.31 -24.09 0.58
C GLU A 136 -7.01 -24.11 1.37
N TYR A 137 -7.09 -24.26 2.69
CA TYR A 137 -5.89 -24.33 3.54
C TYR A 137 -4.93 -25.47 3.13
N SER A 138 -5.50 -26.56 2.61
CA SER A 138 -4.75 -27.72 2.10
C SER A 138 -3.90 -27.42 0.86
N ASP A 139 -4.15 -26.32 0.15
CA ASP A 139 -3.35 -25.90 -1.00
C ASP A 139 -1.98 -25.34 -0.58
N LEU A 140 -1.76 -25.01 0.69
CA LEU A 140 -0.47 -24.47 1.13
C LEU A 140 0.58 -25.58 1.27
N LYS A 141 1.77 -25.34 0.69
CA LYS A 141 2.92 -26.23 0.92
C LYS A 141 3.40 -26.11 2.36
N TYR A 142 4.22 -27.07 2.79
CA TYR A 142 4.83 -27.02 4.12
C TYR A 142 5.59 -25.71 4.35
N LEU A 143 6.46 -25.30 3.42
CA LEU A 143 7.22 -24.05 3.58
C LEU A 143 6.32 -22.79 3.58
N ASP A 144 5.21 -22.79 2.85
CA ASP A 144 4.25 -21.68 2.91
C ASP A 144 3.70 -21.52 4.34
N LYS A 145 3.37 -22.65 4.99
CA LYS A 145 2.90 -22.68 6.38
C LYS A 145 4.00 -22.24 7.36
N VAL A 146 5.26 -22.63 7.13
CA VAL A 146 6.41 -22.17 7.93
C VAL A 146 6.59 -20.65 7.85
N PHE A 147 6.54 -20.07 6.64
CA PHE A 147 6.64 -18.62 6.48
C PHE A 147 5.42 -17.91 7.07
N LEU A 148 4.21 -18.46 6.91
CA LEU A 148 3.01 -17.94 7.57
C LEU A 148 3.15 -17.94 9.09
N LEU A 149 3.68 -19.01 9.70
CA LEU A 149 3.90 -19.05 11.13
C LEU A 149 4.86 -17.94 11.57
N ALA A 150 5.96 -17.73 10.85
CA ALA A 150 6.91 -16.65 11.12
C ALA A 150 6.28 -15.26 10.97
N ILE A 151 5.37 -15.08 9.99
CA ILE A 151 4.65 -13.81 9.79
C ILE A 151 3.67 -13.57 10.94
N LEU A 152 2.83 -14.56 11.25
CA LEU A 152 1.74 -14.45 12.21
C LEU A 152 2.26 -14.24 13.63
N THR A 153 3.37 -14.86 13.98
CA THR A 153 3.95 -14.75 15.33
C THR A 153 4.71 -13.45 15.58
N MET A 154 5.20 -12.77 14.53
CA MET A 154 6.15 -11.65 14.70
C MET A 154 5.70 -10.33 14.07
N ASN A 155 4.85 -10.35 13.03
CA ASN A 155 4.57 -9.18 12.20
C ASN A 155 3.07 -8.87 12.04
N TYR A 156 2.18 -9.64 12.67
CA TYR A 156 0.73 -9.47 12.53
C TYR A 156 0.10 -8.87 13.80
N ASP A 157 -0.59 -7.74 13.65
CA ASP A 157 -1.29 -7.05 14.73
C ASP A 157 -2.83 -7.06 14.58
N GLY A 158 -3.37 -7.92 13.72
CA GLY A 158 -4.81 -8.20 13.64
C GLY A 158 -5.52 -7.47 12.52
N ASP A 159 -5.38 -6.14 12.45
CA ASP A 159 -6.25 -5.28 11.63
C ASP A 159 -5.49 -4.48 10.55
N GLY A 160 -4.17 -4.62 10.47
CA GLY A 160 -3.29 -3.81 9.63
C GLY A 160 -2.64 -4.57 8.46
N PRO A 161 -2.03 -3.85 7.51
CA PRO A 161 -1.12 -4.46 6.57
C PRO A 161 0.09 -5.04 7.33
N LEU A 162 0.69 -6.09 6.79
CA LEU A 162 1.93 -6.67 7.27
C LEU A 162 2.99 -5.57 7.42
N LYS A 163 3.56 -5.47 8.62
CA LYS A 163 4.60 -4.49 8.91
C LYS A 163 5.88 -4.85 8.18
N LEU A 164 6.22 -4.06 7.16
CA LEU A 164 7.49 -4.18 6.45
C LEU A 164 8.52 -3.24 7.08
N GLY A 165 9.70 -3.76 7.39
CA GLY A 165 10.82 -2.91 7.81
C GLY A 165 11.33 -2.04 6.64
N ALA A 166 12.23 -1.10 6.93
CA ALA A 166 12.86 -0.27 5.90
C ALA A 166 13.62 -1.08 4.82
N GLY A 167 13.94 -2.34 5.12
CA GLY A 167 14.56 -3.30 4.19
C GLY A 167 13.56 -4.21 3.46
N GLY A 168 12.25 -4.08 3.66
CA GLY A 168 11.24 -5.02 3.17
C GLY A 168 10.91 -6.10 4.22
N PHE A 169 10.59 -7.30 3.74
CA PHE A 169 10.43 -8.48 4.57
C PHE A 169 11.77 -8.87 5.18
N GLY A 170 11.76 -9.28 6.45
CA GLY A 170 12.94 -9.71 7.20
C GLY A 170 12.70 -11.07 7.86
N TRP A 171 12.04 -11.99 7.13
CA TRP A 171 11.66 -13.29 7.66
C TRP A 171 12.88 -14.21 7.72
N SER A 172 13.54 -14.41 6.58
CA SER A 172 14.83 -15.11 6.45
C SER A 172 16.03 -14.17 6.59
N GLY A 173 15.80 -12.85 6.63
CA GLY A 173 16.86 -11.84 6.62
C GLY A 173 17.41 -11.51 5.24
N PHE A 174 16.95 -12.19 4.18
CA PHE A 174 17.41 -12.01 2.80
C PHE A 174 16.25 -11.70 1.85
N LYS A 175 16.38 -10.60 1.11
CA LYS A 175 15.32 -10.09 0.21
C LYS A 175 14.92 -11.07 -0.88
N SER A 176 15.89 -11.82 -1.43
CA SER A 176 15.67 -12.81 -2.50
C SER A 176 14.72 -13.92 -2.03
N ILE A 177 15.05 -14.51 -0.87
CA ILE A 177 14.31 -15.60 -0.25
C ILE A 177 12.93 -15.12 0.22
N ASP A 178 12.87 -13.97 0.89
CA ASP A 178 11.60 -13.44 1.39
C ASP A 178 10.66 -13.04 0.25
N ALA A 179 11.18 -12.53 -0.87
CA ALA A 179 10.38 -12.23 -2.06
C ALA A 179 9.81 -13.51 -2.70
N GLU A 180 10.59 -14.59 -2.78
CA GLU A 180 10.12 -15.89 -3.28
C GLU A 180 9.01 -16.45 -2.38
N ALA A 181 9.20 -16.44 -1.07
CA ALA A 181 8.21 -16.86 -0.09
C ALA A 181 6.91 -16.04 -0.19
N LEU A 182 7.02 -14.72 -0.27
CA LEU A 182 5.86 -13.84 -0.44
C LEU A 182 5.13 -14.13 -1.74
N ASN A 183 5.86 -14.28 -2.85
CA ASN A 183 5.26 -14.56 -4.15
C ASN A 183 4.51 -15.90 -4.13
N SER A 184 5.04 -16.92 -3.43
CA SER A 184 4.35 -18.19 -3.22
C SER A 184 3.04 -17.99 -2.45
N LEU A 185 3.07 -17.27 -1.33
CA LEU A 185 1.89 -16.97 -0.52
C LEU A 185 0.84 -16.15 -1.27
N VAL A 186 1.27 -15.21 -2.11
CA VAL A 186 0.37 -14.42 -2.97
C VAL A 186 -0.22 -15.30 -4.07
N ALA A 187 0.58 -16.14 -4.72
CA ALA A 187 0.11 -17.05 -5.76
C ALA A 187 -0.92 -18.06 -5.22
N ARG A 188 -0.78 -18.47 -3.96
CA ARG A 188 -1.74 -19.33 -3.23
C ARG A 188 -2.82 -18.55 -2.48
N LYS A 189 -2.88 -17.23 -2.66
CA LYS A 189 -3.91 -16.35 -2.09
C LYS A 189 -3.95 -16.27 -0.56
N ALA A 190 -2.96 -16.84 0.14
CA ALA A 190 -2.80 -16.69 1.59
C ALA A 190 -2.39 -15.27 2.02
N VAL A 191 -1.76 -14.54 1.11
CA VAL A 191 -1.47 -13.11 1.26
C VAL A 191 -2.08 -12.36 0.10
N ARG A 192 -2.87 -11.33 0.39
CA ARG A 192 -3.42 -10.42 -0.62
C ARG A 192 -2.63 -9.12 -0.66
N ARG A 193 -2.57 -8.49 -1.84
CA ARG A 193 -1.98 -7.17 -2.04
C ARG A 193 -3.09 -6.15 -2.24
N VAL A 194 -3.12 -5.13 -1.38
CA VAL A 194 -3.98 -3.96 -1.52
C VAL A 194 -3.16 -2.85 -2.17
N GLU A 195 -3.57 -2.45 -3.36
CA GLU A 195 -2.92 -1.37 -4.11
C GLU A 195 -3.30 0.01 -3.56
N PRO A 196 -2.43 1.02 -3.77
CA PRO A 196 -2.80 2.39 -3.49
C PRO A 196 -4.03 2.82 -4.28
N MET A 197 -4.85 3.63 -3.64
CA MET A 197 -6.04 4.20 -4.26
C MET A 197 -5.66 5.03 -5.48
N GLY A 198 -6.31 4.78 -6.61
CA GLY A 198 -6.14 5.59 -7.82
C GLY A 198 -6.72 7.01 -7.67
N ASP A 199 -6.23 7.95 -8.48
CA ASP A 199 -6.60 9.38 -8.40
C ASP A 199 -8.11 9.63 -8.43
N GLU A 200 -8.85 8.83 -9.20
CA GLU A 200 -10.30 8.92 -9.29
C GLU A 200 -10.99 8.57 -7.98
N ALA A 201 -10.58 7.47 -7.34
CA ALA A 201 -11.11 7.04 -6.06
C ALA A 201 -10.67 7.99 -4.93
N VAL A 202 -9.46 8.57 -5.00
CA VAL A 202 -9.00 9.61 -4.06
C VAL A 202 -9.89 10.85 -4.15
N THR A 203 -10.20 11.28 -5.37
CA THR A 203 -11.06 12.45 -5.62
C THR A 203 -12.48 12.20 -5.12
N ALA A 204 -13.04 11.03 -5.44
CA ALA A 204 -14.34 10.58 -4.93
C ALA A 204 -14.37 10.54 -3.40
N TYR A 205 -13.34 9.97 -2.78
CA TYR A 205 -13.22 9.91 -1.33
C TYR A 205 -13.11 11.30 -0.68
N ALA A 206 -12.32 12.20 -1.25
CA ALA A 206 -12.17 13.57 -0.75
C ALA A 206 -13.48 14.36 -0.85
N ARG A 207 -14.27 14.15 -1.91
CA ARG A 207 -15.58 14.75 -2.12
C ARG A 207 -16.59 14.28 -1.07
N LEU A 208 -16.71 12.97 -0.89
CA LEU A 208 -17.64 12.34 0.05
C LEU A 208 -17.26 12.60 1.53
N ARG A 209 -16.01 13.01 1.81
CA ARG A 209 -15.56 13.38 3.17
C ARG A 209 -16.35 14.54 3.79
N GLY A 210 -17.00 15.37 2.97
CA GLY A 210 -17.84 16.48 3.43
C GLY A 210 -19.19 16.06 4.04
N GLY A 211 -19.67 14.84 3.77
CA GLY A 211 -20.94 14.28 4.26
C GLY A 211 -20.70 13.09 5.20
N SER A 212 -20.49 13.34 6.50
CA SER A 212 -20.04 12.29 7.43
C SER A 212 -20.97 11.08 7.61
N ALA A 213 -22.24 11.18 7.21
CA ALA A 213 -23.25 10.13 7.33
C ALA A 213 -23.17 9.12 6.17
N GLU A 214 -23.06 9.58 4.94
CA GLU A 214 -22.99 8.75 3.72
C GLU A 214 -21.73 7.89 3.72
N LYS A 215 -20.58 8.47 4.09
CA LYS A 215 -19.32 7.72 4.26
C LYS A 215 -19.43 6.57 5.27
N LYS A 216 -20.08 6.80 6.41
CA LYS A 216 -20.24 5.77 7.44
C LYS A 216 -21.15 4.66 6.94
N SER A 217 -22.19 4.99 6.17
CA SER A 217 -23.07 4.02 5.53
C SER A 217 -22.30 3.14 4.54
N LEU A 218 -21.53 3.75 3.62
CA LEU A 218 -20.76 3.01 2.60
C LEU A 218 -19.70 2.09 3.20
N LEU A 219 -18.90 2.60 4.15
CA LEU A 219 -17.90 1.78 4.83
C LEU A 219 -18.53 0.70 5.70
N SER A 220 -19.63 1.01 6.40
CA SER A 220 -20.37 0.02 7.19
C SER A 220 -20.98 -1.07 6.33
N ASN A 221 -21.50 -0.74 5.14
CA ASN A 221 -22.04 -1.70 4.19
C ASN A 221 -20.95 -2.62 3.63
N ALA A 222 -19.73 -2.09 3.46
CA ALA A 222 -18.54 -2.87 3.13
C ALA A 222 -17.91 -3.61 4.34
N GLY A 223 -18.53 -3.54 5.53
CA GLY A 223 -18.00 -4.17 6.75
C GLY A 223 -16.71 -3.53 7.29
N LEU A 224 -16.36 -2.33 6.83
CA LEU A 224 -15.11 -1.67 7.13
C LEU A 224 -15.24 -0.55 8.18
N ARG A 225 -14.27 -0.48 9.09
CA ARG A 225 -14.08 0.66 9.99
C ARG A 225 -13.40 1.85 9.30
N GLY A 226 -12.76 1.62 8.17
CA GLY A 226 -12.00 2.61 7.40
C GLY A 226 -11.51 2.04 6.07
N ILE A 227 -10.97 2.90 5.22
CA ILE A 227 -10.35 2.47 3.96
C ILE A 227 -9.09 1.67 4.29
N PRO A 228 -8.91 0.48 3.69
CA PRO A 228 -7.70 -0.32 3.89
C PRO A 228 -6.47 0.48 3.44
N GLN A 229 -5.38 0.35 4.19
CA GLN A 229 -4.12 0.96 3.80
C GLN A 229 -3.49 0.12 2.67
N PRO A 230 -2.69 0.74 1.78
CA PRO A 230 -1.96 -0.03 0.78
C PRO A 230 -0.95 -0.95 1.47
N GLY A 231 -0.81 -2.18 1.01
CA GLY A 231 0.11 -3.14 1.58
C GLY A 231 -0.30 -4.60 1.39
N PHE A 232 0.40 -5.49 2.09
CA PHE A 232 0.10 -6.92 2.09
C PHE A 232 -0.73 -7.28 3.31
N TYR A 233 -1.76 -8.11 3.13
CA TYR A 233 -2.65 -8.54 4.20
C TYR A 233 -2.72 -10.05 4.22
N ILE A 234 -2.83 -10.63 5.42
CA ILE A 234 -3.14 -12.05 5.57
C ILE A 234 -4.58 -12.28 5.13
N ASN A 235 -4.77 -13.36 4.39
CA ASN A 235 -6.07 -13.83 3.97
C ASN A 235 -6.37 -15.15 4.70
N LEU A 236 -7.54 -15.23 5.32
CA LEU A 236 -7.97 -16.46 5.99
C LEU A 236 -8.44 -17.47 4.94
N PRO A 237 -8.08 -18.76 5.07
CA PRO A 237 -8.58 -19.80 4.16
C PRO A 237 -10.06 -20.08 4.41
N ASP A 238 -10.67 -20.74 3.44
CA ASP A 238 -12.06 -21.18 3.55
C ASP A 238 -12.23 -22.13 4.75
N GLY A 239 -13.26 -21.86 5.57
CA GLY A 239 -13.55 -22.62 6.79
C GLY A 239 -12.85 -22.14 8.07
N LEU A 240 -11.92 -21.18 7.99
CA LEU A 240 -11.32 -20.52 9.16
C LEU A 240 -11.75 -19.05 9.22
N TYR A 241 -12.36 -18.64 10.33
CA TYR A 241 -12.98 -17.32 10.46
C TYR A 241 -12.27 -16.39 11.43
N ASP A 242 -11.34 -16.92 12.22
CA ASP A 242 -10.59 -16.17 13.23
C ASP A 242 -9.09 -16.39 13.05
N ILE A 243 -8.32 -15.33 13.35
CA ILE A 243 -6.87 -15.37 13.23
C ILE A 243 -6.23 -16.32 14.25
N SER A 244 -6.80 -16.44 15.45
CA SER A 244 -6.28 -17.34 16.49
C SER A 244 -6.41 -18.80 16.04
N ASP A 245 -7.57 -19.16 15.49
CA ASP A 245 -7.81 -20.51 14.96
C ASP A 245 -6.87 -20.80 13.77
N PHE A 246 -6.67 -19.82 12.89
CA PHE A 246 -5.72 -19.94 11.78
C PHE A 246 -4.27 -20.09 12.26
N MET A 247 -3.84 -19.31 13.23
CA MET A 247 -2.52 -19.43 13.85
C MET A 247 -2.32 -20.79 14.50
N GLN A 248 -3.34 -21.32 15.18
CA GLN A 248 -3.27 -22.63 15.81
C GLN A 248 -3.18 -23.75 14.76
N ALA A 249 -3.96 -23.67 13.69
CA ALA A 249 -3.89 -24.62 12.57
C ALA A 249 -2.51 -24.62 11.90
N VAL A 250 -1.98 -23.42 11.59
CA VAL A 250 -0.63 -23.26 11.03
C VAL A 250 0.44 -23.81 11.96
N ASN A 251 0.37 -23.52 13.25
CA ASN A 251 1.34 -24.05 14.21
C ASN A 251 1.26 -25.58 14.32
N GLY A 252 0.05 -26.15 14.38
CA GLY A 252 -0.16 -27.60 14.41
C GLY A 252 0.46 -28.29 13.19
N ASP A 253 0.18 -27.79 11.99
CA ASP A 253 0.72 -28.36 10.75
C ASP A 253 2.24 -28.19 10.61
N VAL A 254 2.81 -27.09 11.11
CA VAL A 254 4.27 -26.89 11.05
C VAL A 254 4.99 -27.83 12.00
N VAL A 255 4.46 -28.02 13.22
CA VAL A 255 5.11 -28.79 14.30
C VAL A 255 4.82 -30.28 14.20
N GLU A 256 3.57 -30.67 13.95
CA GLU A 256 3.09 -32.05 14.01
C GLU A 256 2.64 -32.59 12.64
N GLY A 257 2.63 -31.75 11.60
CA GLY A 257 2.14 -32.12 10.28
C GLY A 257 2.99 -33.18 9.58
N CYS A 258 2.35 -33.80 8.57
CA CYS A 258 3.04 -34.70 7.67
C CYS A 258 3.72 -33.92 6.54
N VAL A 259 4.93 -34.33 6.16
CA VAL A 259 5.68 -33.77 5.03
C VAL A 259 5.89 -34.81 3.94
N THR A 260 5.92 -34.33 2.70
CA THR A 260 6.25 -35.14 1.52
C THR A 260 7.76 -35.12 1.25
N ILE A 261 8.21 -35.97 0.32
CA ILE A 261 9.60 -35.95 -0.15
C ILE A 261 9.95 -34.61 -0.81
N ASP A 262 9.01 -34.04 -1.57
CA ASP A 262 9.20 -32.74 -2.21
C ASP A 262 9.35 -31.62 -1.16
N ASP A 263 8.58 -31.67 -0.06
CA ASP A 263 8.74 -30.73 1.05
C ASP A 263 10.12 -30.83 1.70
N ILE A 264 10.65 -32.06 1.85
CA ILE A 264 12.00 -32.28 2.39
C ILE A 264 13.08 -31.66 1.49
N GLU A 265 12.95 -31.80 0.17
CA GLU A 265 13.86 -31.17 -0.78
C GLU A 265 13.74 -29.65 -0.77
N ASP A 266 12.53 -29.11 -0.66
CA ASP A 266 12.28 -27.68 -0.53
C ASP A 266 12.90 -27.14 0.80
N ILE A 267 12.80 -27.86 1.92
CA ILE A 267 13.47 -27.52 3.20
C ILE A 267 14.99 -27.48 3.01
N ARG A 268 15.58 -28.52 2.41
CA ARG A 268 17.02 -28.59 2.15
C ARG A 268 17.50 -27.41 1.31
N ARG A 269 16.74 -27.06 0.27
CA ARG A 269 17.03 -25.90 -0.60
C ARG A 269 17.00 -24.60 0.20
N LEU A 270 15.91 -24.34 0.95
CA LEU A 270 15.76 -23.14 1.77
C LEU A 270 16.93 -22.97 2.75
N VAL A 271 17.24 -24.00 3.52
CA VAL A 271 18.33 -23.97 4.52
C VAL A 271 19.66 -23.68 3.83
N ASN A 272 19.93 -24.31 2.70
CA ASN A 272 21.16 -24.08 1.95
C ASN A 272 21.24 -22.64 1.41
N ASP A 273 20.16 -22.12 0.83
CA ASP A 273 20.14 -20.78 0.24
C ASP A 273 20.31 -19.69 1.29
N VAL A 274 19.64 -19.80 2.45
CA VAL A 274 19.85 -18.89 3.60
C VAL A 274 21.33 -18.88 4.01
N ARG A 275 21.96 -20.05 4.09
CA ARG A 275 23.36 -20.15 4.50
C ARG A 275 24.33 -19.61 3.46
N VAL A 276 24.06 -19.83 2.18
CA VAL A 276 24.86 -19.28 1.08
C VAL A 276 24.82 -17.75 1.13
N GLU A 277 23.64 -17.16 1.33
CA GLU A 277 23.48 -15.71 1.50
C GLU A 277 24.26 -15.18 2.72
N LYS A 278 24.21 -15.88 3.87
CA LYS A 278 25.05 -15.54 5.04
C LYS A 278 26.55 -15.60 4.70
N LEU A 279 27.00 -16.60 3.96
CA LEU A 279 28.40 -16.70 3.54
C LEU A 279 28.80 -15.58 2.57
N TYR A 280 27.92 -15.16 1.67
CA TYR A 280 28.14 -13.98 0.83
C TYR A 280 28.26 -12.70 1.66
N ALA A 281 27.40 -12.52 2.66
CA ALA A 281 27.48 -11.40 3.58
C ALA A 281 28.82 -11.41 4.37
N VAL A 282 29.28 -12.58 4.80
CA VAL A 282 30.62 -12.77 5.41
C VAL A 282 31.73 -12.37 4.44
N VAL A 283 31.68 -12.80 3.18
CA VAL A 283 32.67 -12.43 2.17
C VAL A 283 32.71 -10.92 1.96
N GLY A 284 31.54 -10.27 1.86
CA GLY A 284 31.43 -8.82 1.77
C GLY A 284 32.06 -8.11 2.97
N TYR A 285 31.72 -8.56 4.18
CA TYR A 285 32.30 -8.05 5.42
C TYR A 285 33.83 -8.20 5.45
N LEU A 286 34.36 -9.36 5.05
CA LEU A 286 35.80 -9.59 5.02
C LEU A 286 36.49 -8.71 3.98
N GLY A 287 35.91 -8.58 2.78
CA GLY A 287 36.44 -7.72 1.73
C GLY A 287 36.54 -6.26 2.17
N MET A 288 35.53 -5.76 2.87
CA MET A 288 35.54 -4.42 3.46
C MET A 288 36.56 -4.30 4.60
N SER A 289 36.50 -5.20 5.58
CA SER A 289 37.33 -5.14 6.80
C SER A 289 38.83 -5.24 6.52
N TYR A 290 39.19 -6.03 5.51
CA TYR A 290 40.58 -6.24 5.12
C TYR A 290 41.00 -5.45 3.88
N ARG A 291 40.11 -4.60 3.34
CA ARG A 291 40.32 -3.84 2.10
C ARG A 291 40.76 -4.72 0.92
N LEU A 292 40.24 -5.94 0.86
CA LEU A 292 40.50 -6.91 -0.19
C LEU A 292 39.30 -6.94 -1.14
N LYS A 293 39.53 -6.62 -2.41
CA LYS A 293 38.49 -6.80 -3.43
C LYS A 293 38.36 -8.29 -3.74
N ILE A 294 37.17 -8.86 -3.51
CA ILE A 294 36.88 -10.27 -3.77
C ILE A 294 35.87 -10.34 -4.91
N ASN A 295 36.21 -11.05 -5.99
CA ASN A 295 35.33 -11.14 -7.15
C ASN A 295 34.21 -12.18 -6.93
N HIS A 296 32.95 -11.75 -7.10
CA HIS A 296 31.77 -12.61 -7.06
C HIS A 296 31.60 -13.30 -8.43
N ASN A 297 32.11 -14.52 -8.53
CA ASN A 297 32.04 -15.34 -9.74
C ASN A 297 31.46 -16.73 -9.43
N ILE A 298 31.15 -17.48 -10.50
CA ILE A 298 30.58 -18.84 -10.43
C ILE A 298 31.45 -19.78 -9.57
N LYS A 299 32.78 -19.59 -9.59
CA LYS A 299 33.69 -20.40 -8.81
C LYS A 299 33.57 -20.11 -7.31
N LEU A 300 33.43 -18.85 -6.92
CA LEU A 300 33.15 -18.49 -5.53
C LEU A 300 31.81 -19.06 -5.08
N ASP A 301 30.74 -18.91 -5.89
CA ASP A 301 29.42 -19.49 -5.59
C ASP A 301 29.51 -20.99 -5.31
N ALA A 302 30.16 -21.75 -6.19
CA ALA A 302 30.35 -23.18 -6.02
C ALA A 302 31.09 -23.55 -4.71
N VAL A 303 32.13 -22.77 -4.35
CA VAL A 303 32.86 -22.96 -3.08
C VAL A 303 31.96 -22.64 -1.89
N LEU A 304 31.20 -21.54 -1.94
CA LEU A 304 30.31 -21.15 -0.83
C LEU A 304 29.17 -22.16 -0.64
N ARG A 305 28.56 -22.66 -1.71
CA ARG A 305 27.57 -23.75 -1.65
C ARG A 305 28.15 -25.02 -1.04
N HIS A 306 29.35 -25.40 -1.44
CA HIS A 306 30.02 -26.55 -0.82
C HIS A 306 30.25 -26.33 0.67
N ILE A 307 30.68 -25.12 1.07
CA ILE A 307 30.89 -24.78 2.49
C ILE A 307 29.57 -24.83 3.27
N ALA A 308 28.51 -24.23 2.73
CA ALA A 308 27.20 -24.17 3.37
C ALA A 308 26.68 -25.55 3.77
N VAL A 309 26.80 -26.53 2.87
CA VAL A 309 26.36 -27.92 3.05
C VAL A 309 27.26 -28.70 4.00
N THR A 310 28.57 -28.46 3.98
CA THR A 310 29.56 -29.37 4.60
C THR A 310 30.02 -28.93 5.99
N TYR A 311 30.03 -27.63 6.26
CA TYR A 311 30.67 -27.09 7.47
C TYR A 311 29.74 -26.13 8.24
N PRO A 312 29.87 -26.09 9.58
CA PRO A 312 29.28 -25.03 10.39
C PRO A 312 29.76 -23.63 9.99
N LEU A 313 28.87 -22.63 10.08
CA LEU A 313 29.17 -21.26 9.62
C LEU A 313 30.24 -20.60 10.47
N ASP A 314 30.26 -20.84 11.78
CA ASP A 314 31.23 -20.27 12.71
C ASP A 314 32.68 -20.72 12.40
N LYS A 315 32.85 -21.99 12.04
CA LYS A 315 34.09 -22.63 11.62
C LYS A 315 34.49 -22.23 10.22
N ALA A 316 33.51 -22.13 9.32
CA ALA A 316 33.71 -21.61 7.97
C ALA A 316 34.20 -20.15 8.00
N TYR A 317 33.56 -19.30 8.82
CA TYR A 317 33.94 -17.90 8.99
C TYR A 317 35.38 -17.76 9.50
N TYR A 318 35.74 -18.50 10.56
CA TYR A 318 37.13 -18.51 11.04
C TYR A 318 38.11 -18.91 9.93
N THR A 319 37.76 -19.93 9.16
CA THR A 319 38.58 -20.41 8.03
C THR A 319 38.75 -19.31 6.98
N MET A 320 37.67 -18.64 6.60
CA MET A 320 37.72 -17.54 5.63
C MET A 320 38.60 -16.38 6.12
N ILE A 321 38.53 -16.00 7.40
CA ILE A 321 39.42 -14.99 7.98
C ILE A 321 40.88 -15.40 7.82
N ARG A 322 41.20 -16.67 8.09
CA ARG A 322 42.57 -17.18 7.92
C ARG A 322 43.01 -17.08 6.47
N MET A 323 42.15 -17.47 5.53
CA MET A 323 42.45 -17.39 4.10
C MET A 323 42.65 -15.96 3.61
N VAL A 324 41.89 -14.99 4.12
CA VAL A 324 42.10 -13.57 3.80
C VAL A 324 43.47 -13.10 4.28
N LYS A 325 43.89 -13.48 5.50
CA LYS A 325 45.23 -13.16 6.00
C LYS A 325 46.33 -13.77 5.15
N ASP A 326 46.19 -15.05 4.79
CA ASP A 326 47.15 -15.75 3.94
C ASP A 326 47.25 -15.10 2.55
N VAL A 327 46.15 -14.59 1.99
CA VAL A 327 46.13 -13.83 0.72
C VAL A 327 46.85 -12.49 0.85
N ILE A 328 46.62 -11.75 1.93
CA ILE A 328 47.29 -10.45 2.18
C ILE A 328 48.79 -10.65 2.32
N GLU A 329 49.20 -11.65 3.10
CA GLU A 329 50.62 -12.00 3.25
C GLU A 329 51.24 -12.36 1.90
N TYR A 330 50.55 -13.18 1.11
CA TYR A 330 50.99 -13.53 -0.25
C TYR A 330 51.13 -12.29 -1.15
N MET A 331 50.18 -11.36 -1.12
CA MET A 331 50.24 -10.12 -1.91
C MET A 331 51.32 -9.14 -1.45
N HIS A 332 51.80 -9.25 -0.21
CA HIS A 332 52.93 -8.45 0.28
C HIS A 332 54.28 -9.00 -0.15
N VAL A 333 54.39 -10.33 -0.31
CA VAL A 333 55.63 -11.00 -0.72
C VAL A 333 55.76 -11.06 -2.24
N GLU A 334 54.66 -11.36 -2.94
CA GLU A 334 54.63 -11.59 -4.38
C GLU A 334 54.04 -10.40 -5.13
N TYR A 335 54.60 -10.10 -6.31
CA TYR A 335 53.98 -9.13 -7.21
C TYR A 335 52.73 -9.73 -7.85
N VAL A 336 51.56 -9.30 -7.40
CA VAL A 336 50.26 -9.73 -7.94
C VAL A 336 49.58 -8.54 -8.60
N ASN A 337 49.23 -8.66 -9.88
CA ASN A 337 48.45 -7.63 -10.56
C ASN A 337 47.03 -7.54 -9.99
N SER A 338 46.39 -6.38 -10.13
CA SER A 338 45.07 -6.11 -9.55
C SER A 338 44.01 -7.11 -10.00
N PHE A 339 44.01 -7.53 -11.27
CA PHE A 339 43.05 -8.50 -11.79
C PHE A 339 43.18 -9.87 -11.11
N ALA A 340 44.41 -10.39 -10.99
CA ALA A 340 44.65 -11.68 -10.34
C ALA A 340 44.35 -11.64 -8.83
N ALA A 341 44.60 -10.50 -8.17
CA ALA A 341 44.35 -10.32 -6.74
C ALA A 341 42.89 -10.60 -6.37
N GLU A 342 41.93 -10.21 -7.21
CA GLU A 342 40.50 -10.37 -6.92
C GLU A 342 40.02 -11.84 -6.87
N HIS A 343 40.83 -12.75 -7.43
CA HIS A 343 40.54 -14.20 -7.46
C HIS A 343 41.34 -15.00 -6.44
N LEU A 344 42.30 -14.38 -5.74
CA LEU A 344 43.19 -15.09 -4.81
C LEU A 344 42.43 -15.68 -3.62
N PHE A 345 41.48 -14.94 -3.05
CA PHE A 345 40.67 -15.42 -1.92
C PHE A 345 39.99 -16.75 -2.24
N THR A 346 39.22 -16.80 -3.33
CA THR A 346 38.52 -18.01 -3.76
C THR A 346 39.50 -19.16 -3.99
N ARG A 347 40.66 -18.90 -4.61
CA ARG A 347 41.69 -19.90 -4.88
C ARG A 347 42.30 -20.48 -3.60
N PHE A 348 42.63 -19.61 -2.64
CA PHE A 348 43.23 -20.02 -1.36
C PHE A 348 42.22 -20.82 -0.54
N LEU A 349 40.98 -20.35 -0.46
CA LEU A 349 39.89 -21.01 0.24
C LEU A 349 39.61 -22.41 -0.33
N GLU A 350 39.42 -22.52 -1.64
CA GLU A 350 39.21 -23.81 -2.32
C GLU A 350 40.38 -24.78 -2.09
N SER A 351 41.62 -24.30 -2.23
CA SER A 351 42.83 -25.10 -2.02
C SER A 351 42.91 -25.62 -0.58
N TYR A 352 42.60 -24.78 0.40
CA TYR A 352 42.59 -25.18 1.80
C TYR A 352 41.50 -26.21 2.09
N LEU A 353 40.27 -25.98 1.64
CA LEU A 353 39.16 -26.93 1.84
C LEU A 353 39.42 -28.27 1.16
N SER A 354 40.06 -28.25 -0.02
CA SER A 354 40.51 -29.47 -0.71
C SER A 354 41.53 -30.25 0.13
N LYS A 355 42.48 -29.54 0.77
CA LYS A 355 43.44 -30.16 1.72
C LYS A 355 42.74 -30.73 2.95
N VAL A 356 41.75 -30.02 3.50
CA VAL A 356 40.95 -30.48 4.65
C VAL A 356 40.25 -31.80 4.29
N LYS A 357 39.55 -31.83 3.16
CA LYS A 357 38.86 -33.02 2.67
C LYS A 357 39.80 -34.19 2.40
N THR A 358 40.87 -33.97 1.63
CA THR A 358 41.82 -35.04 1.24
C THR A 358 42.57 -35.65 2.44
N ARG A 359 42.77 -34.87 3.51
CA ARG A 359 43.44 -35.34 4.72
C ARG A 359 42.47 -35.85 5.80
N GLY A 360 41.16 -35.82 5.55
CA GLY A 360 40.15 -36.16 6.55
C GLY A 360 40.21 -35.25 7.78
N TRP A 361 40.56 -33.99 7.60
CA TRP A 361 40.60 -33.01 8.69
C TRP A 361 39.24 -32.40 8.94
N GLU A 362 39.04 -31.94 10.17
CA GLU A 362 37.87 -31.15 10.55
C GLU A 362 38.26 -29.69 10.81
N LEU A 363 37.32 -28.77 10.56
CA LEU A 363 37.47 -27.37 10.96
C LEU A 363 37.24 -27.27 12.47
N LYS A 364 38.31 -27.18 13.25
CA LYS A 364 38.22 -27.23 14.72
C LYS A 364 37.88 -25.90 15.39
N ILE A 365 38.33 -24.80 14.81
CA ILE A 365 38.25 -23.48 15.46
C ILE A 365 36.99 -22.78 14.98
N ALA A 366 36.10 -22.50 15.94
CA ALA A 366 34.90 -21.68 15.74
C ALA A 366 35.21 -20.21 16.03
N ARG A 367 34.49 -19.32 15.34
CA ARG A 367 34.44 -17.90 15.68
C ARG A 367 33.04 -17.38 15.41
N SER A 368 32.49 -16.62 16.36
CA SER A 368 31.20 -15.95 16.20
C SER A 368 31.21 -15.08 14.94
N LEU A 369 30.12 -15.15 14.18
CA LEU A 369 29.93 -14.34 12.97
C LEU A 369 29.93 -12.84 13.31
N PRO A 370 30.25 -11.98 12.32
CA PRO A 370 30.19 -10.54 12.51
C PRO A 370 28.75 -10.08 12.79
N GLN A 371 28.58 -8.98 13.54
CA GLN A 371 27.25 -8.51 13.99
C GLN A 371 26.32 -8.15 12.82
N GLU A 372 26.89 -7.84 11.67
CA GLU A 372 26.19 -7.55 10.42
C GLU A 372 25.50 -8.80 9.83
N VAL A 373 25.97 -10.00 10.17
CA VAL A 373 25.37 -11.28 9.77
C VAL A 373 24.56 -11.80 10.95
N THR A 374 23.34 -11.29 11.07
CA THR A 374 22.42 -11.64 12.16
C THR A 374 21.63 -12.90 11.85
N SER A 375 21.17 -13.57 12.90
CA SER A 375 20.16 -14.63 12.79
C SER A 375 18.80 -14.02 12.49
N SER A 376 18.12 -14.58 11.52
CA SER A 376 16.78 -14.18 11.13
C SER A 376 15.70 -14.75 12.06
N ASN A 377 14.50 -14.22 11.91
CA ASN A 377 13.31 -14.68 12.62
C ASN A 377 12.97 -16.13 12.28
N LEU A 378 13.10 -16.50 11.01
CA LEU A 378 12.97 -17.89 10.55
C LEU A 378 13.96 -18.81 11.25
N GLU A 379 15.24 -18.42 11.30
CA GLU A 379 16.28 -19.21 11.98
C GLU A 379 15.98 -19.37 13.47
N ALA A 380 15.58 -18.29 14.16
CA ALA A 380 15.23 -18.33 15.57
C ALA A 380 14.04 -19.26 15.84
N MET A 381 12.99 -19.16 15.03
CA MET A 381 11.80 -20.02 15.14
C MET A 381 12.15 -21.49 14.88
N VAL A 382 12.83 -21.80 13.78
CA VAL A 382 13.22 -23.18 13.45
C VAL A 382 14.17 -23.76 14.50
N THR A 383 15.09 -22.95 15.03
CA THR A 383 15.98 -23.37 16.11
C THR A 383 15.19 -23.77 17.35
N ALA A 384 14.24 -22.93 17.76
CA ALA A 384 13.42 -23.16 18.95
C ALA A 384 12.50 -24.39 18.82
N ILE A 385 11.96 -24.64 17.63
CA ILE A 385 11.01 -25.74 17.40
C ILE A 385 11.72 -27.06 17.14
N PHE A 386 12.75 -27.06 16.27
CA PHE A 386 13.26 -28.29 15.68
C PHE A 386 14.72 -28.63 16.03
N LEU A 387 15.55 -27.65 16.41
CA LEU A 387 16.99 -27.86 16.57
C LEU A 387 17.40 -27.99 18.04
N GLU A 388 16.86 -29.00 18.71
CA GLU A 388 17.22 -29.31 20.10
C GLU A 388 18.75 -29.35 20.32
N GLY A 389 19.20 -28.66 21.37
CA GLY A 389 20.61 -28.62 21.77
C GLY A 389 21.52 -27.71 20.93
N ALA A 390 21.00 -27.04 19.89
CA ALA A 390 21.72 -25.98 19.18
C ALA A 390 21.20 -24.61 19.60
N LEU A 391 22.11 -23.64 19.79
CA LEU A 391 21.71 -22.26 20.11
C LEU A 391 21.44 -21.44 18.85
N SER A 392 22.01 -21.84 17.72
CA SER A 392 21.84 -21.16 16.43
C SER A 392 22.17 -22.08 15.26
N TRP A 393 21.75 -21.69 14.06
CA TRP A 393 22.14 -22.35 12.82
C TRP A 393 23.65 -22.24 12.54
N ASP A 394 24.34 -21.28 13.16
CA ASP A 394 25.75 -21.03 12.88
C ASP A 394 26.67 -22.17 13.34
N GLU A 395 26.23 -22.93 14.35
CA GLU A 395 26.93 -24.06 14.95
C GLU A 395 26.80 -25.36 14.13
N LEU A 396 25.91 -25.37 13.14
CA LEU A 396 25.53 -26.54 12.34
C LEU A 396 25.83 -26.29 10.86
N SER A 397 25.99 -27.34 10.07
CA SER A 397 25.98 -27.32 8.59
C SER A 397 24.54 -27.27 8.03
N ALA A 398 24.37 -26.96 6.74
CA ALA A 398 23.04 -26.99 6.11
C ALA A 398 22.41 -28.38 6.20
N THR A 399 23.25 -29.41 6.01
CA THR A 399 22.85 -30.82 6.12
C THR A 399 22.33 -31.12 7.51
N GLU A 400 23.08 -30.74 8.56
CA GLU A 400 22.67 -30.99 9.94
C GLU A 400 21.39 -30.23 10.32
N VAL A 401 21.23 -28.98 9.87
CA VAL A 401 19.99 -28.21 10.11
C VAL A 401 18.81 -28.90 9.46
N ALA A 402 18.93 -29.26 8.17
CA ALA A 402 17.84 -29.91 7.44
C ALA A 402 17.52 -31.30 8.01
N GLU A 403 18.53 -32.10 8.35
CA GLU A 403 18.33 -33.44 8.96
C GLU A 403 17.65 -33.34 10.32
N ARG A 404 18.10 -32.44 11.19
CA ARG A 404 17.47 -32.25 12.50
C ARG A 404 16.04 -31.74 12.36
N TRP A 405 15.80 -30.81 11.45
CA TRP A 405 14.45 -30.34 11.16
C TRP A 405 13.54 -31.47 10.69
N VAL A 406 13.94 -32.19 9.64
CA VAL A 406 13.15 -33.30 9.07
C VAL A 406 12.98 -34.45 10.06
N SER A 407 13.96 -34.71 10.94
CA SER A 407 13.88 -35.81 11.94
C SER A 407 12.74 -35.65 12.95
N LYS A 408 12.20 -34.44 13.08
CA LYS A 408 11.10 -34.12 13.99
C LYS A 408 9.73 -34.15 13.30
N LEU A 409 9.70 -34.36 11.98
CA LEU A 409 8.47 -34.34 11.18
C LEU A 409 8.03 -35.76 10.82
N HIS A 410 6.73 -35.93 10.60
CA HIS A 410 6.18 -37.19 10.11
C HIS A 410 6.28 -37.24 8.58
N VAL A 411 6.99 -38.21 8.03
CA VAL A 411 7.09 -38.37 6.56
C VAL A 411 5.91 -39.19 6.07
N ALA A 412 5.10 -38.62 5.17
CA ALA A 412 3.98 -39.35 4.58
C ALA A 412 4.51 -40.52 3.72
N GLU A 413 4.04 -41.73 3.99
CA GLU A 413 4.39 -42.90 3.16
C GLU A 413 3.77 -42.73 1.77
N ALA A 414 4.61 -42.79 0.74
CA ALA A 414 4.16 -42.78 -0.65
C ALA A 414 3.20 -43.96 -0.85
N HIS A 415 1.93 -43.67 -1.09
CA HIS A 415 0.96 -44.69 -1.46
C HIS A 415 1.41 -45.26 -2.82
N GLY A 416 1.96 -46.47 -2.78
CA GLY A 416 2.42 -47.22 -3.94
C GLY A 416 1.28 -47.76 -4.80
#